data_AF-A0A8C7SZP0-F1
#
_entry.id   AF-A0A8C7SZP0-F1
#
_cell.length_a   1.000
_cell.length_b   1.000
_cell.length_c   1.000
_cell.angle_alpha   90.00
_cell.angle_beta   90.00
_cell.angle_gamma   90.00
#
_symmetry.space_group_name_H-M   'P 1'
#
loop_
_entity.id
_entity.type
_entity.pdbx_description
1 polymer ?
#
loop_
_entity_poly.entity_id
_entity_poly.type
_entity_poly.pdbx_seq_one_letter_code
_entity_poly.pdbx_strand_id
1 'polypeptide(L)'
;TAIMMVDPEGALVSIDPTMPTNSPKVIYFCLFAPTEKEDMFQNVLSQVAEQFSRAFRINELKTEVTNRLAMLEKRVELEGLKVVEIEKCKNDLKKLRDEMTSRVGNCPCKYNFSDDGKKLNPRRDVPSYPKYTLSQETIEALKKPTFDVWHWEHNEMLSCLEYMYHDLGLVKEFNMNPITLKRWLLGIQENYRSNPFHNFRHCFCVSQMMYGMINLCNLPEKMTLTDMGILMTAAVCHDLDHPGYNNTYQINARTELAVRYNDISPLENHHCAVAFQILSLPECNIFANVELEAYKQIRQAIITLILATDMARHGEILDSFKHKVDSFDFTNEEHVTCLKMVLIKCCDISNEVRPTEVAEPWVDCLLEEYFMQSDREKTEGLPVAPFMDRDKVTKPTAQIGFIKFVLIPMFETVLKLFPQIEEIMVQPLRDSRDHYEELKQIDDAMTEKKKTENMSLGGKKK
;
A
#
# COMPACT_ATOMS: atom_id res chain seq x y z
N THR A 1 -52.60 -7.76 -45.33
CA THR A 1 -52.79 -8.51 -44.08
C THR A 1 -53.10 -9.94 -44.45
N ALA A 2 -52.18 -10.87 -44.18
CA ALA A 2 -52.42 -12.29 -44.44
C ALA A 2 -53.22 -12.86 -43.26
N ILE A 3 -54.30 -13.58 -43.56
CA ILE A 3 -55.12 -14.29 -42.59
C ILE A 3 -54.62 -15.74 -42.58
N MET A 4 -54.27 -16.25 -41.41
CA MET A 4 -53.79 -17.63 -41.25
C MET A 4 -54.74 -18.42 -40.36
N MET A 5 -55.05 -19.66 -40.72
CA MET A 5 -55.79 -20.60 -39.88
C MET A 5 -54.84 -21.52 -39.13
N VAL A 6 -55.13 -21.77 -37.86
CA VAL A 6 -54.42 -22.73 -37.01
C VAL A 6 -55.39 -23.70 -36.34
N ASP A 7 -54.92 -24.90 -36.00
CA ASP A 7 -55.67 -25.90 -35.22
C ASP A 7 -55.63 -25.59 -33.70
N PRO A 8 -56.32 -26.38 -32.84
CA PRO A 8 -56.32 -26.16 -31.38
C PRO A 8 -54.94 -26.22 -30.73
N GLU A 9 -54.02 -26.97 -31.33
CA GLU A 9 -52.64 -27.13 -30.89
C GLU A 9 -51.72 -26.02 -31.39
N GLY A 10 -52.23 -25.11 -32.23
CA GLY A 10 -51.54 -23.91 -32.72
C GLY A 10 -50.73 -24.12 -34.00
N ALA A 11 -50.88 -25.26 -34.68
CA ALA A 11 -50.20 -25.54 -35.95
C ALA A 11 -50.95 -24.89 -37.13
N LEU A 12 -50.19 -24.38 -38.11
CA LEU A 12 -50.73 -23.76 -39.33
C LEU A 12 -51.44 -24.78 -40.22
N VAL A 13 -52.69 -24.49 -40.59
CA VAL A 13 -53.52 -25.36 -41.41
C VAL A 13 -53.74 -24.74 -42.79
N SER A 14 -53.48 -25.53 -43.83
CA SER A 14 -53.73 -25.15 -45.22
C SER A 14 -55.23 -25.22 -45.53
N ILE A 15 -55.79 -24.17 -46.10
CA ILE A 15 -57.23 -24.07 -46.40
C ILE A 15 -57.49 -24.71 -47.77
N ASP A 16 -58.18 -25.86 -47.79
CA ASP A 16 -58.55 -26.61 -49.00
C ASP A 16 -60.03 -27.09 -48.92
N PRO A 17 -60.78 -27.18 -50.03
CA PRO A 17 -62.17 -27.65 -50.06
C PRO A 17 -62.41 -29.07 -49.52
N THR A 18 -61.37 -29.89 -49.33
CA THR A 18 -61.46 -31.21 -48.70
C THR A 18 -61.30 -31.17 -47.17
N MET A 19 -61.07 -29.99 -46.59
CA MET A 19 -60.89 -29.79 -45.16
C MET A 19 -62.16 -30.17 -44.37
N PRO A 20 -62.03 -30.90 -43.24
CA PRO A 20 -63.17 -31.24 -42.40
C PRO A 20 -63.89 -29.98 -41.89
N THR A 21 -65.21 -29.98 -41.93
CA THR A 21 -66.02 -28.89 -41.36
C THR A 21 -65.75 -28.71 -39.87
N ASN A 22 -65.57 -27.46 -39.46
CA ASN A 22 -65.37 -27.09 -38.05
C ASN A 22 -66.54 -27.65 -37.20
N SER A 23 -66.21 -28.30 -36.09
CA SER A 23 -67.18 -28.93 -35.18
C SER A 23 -66.74 -28.76 -33.73
N PRO A 24 -67.61 -29.01 -32.74
CA PRO A 24 -67.23 -28.89 -31.33
C PRO A 24 -66.06 -29.79 -30.89
N LYS A 25 -65.67 -30.78 -31.70
CA LYS A 25 -64.51 -31.67 -31.45
C LYS A 25 -63.26 -31.29 -32.24
N VAL A 26 -63.34 -30.39 -33.23
CA VAL A 26 -62.22 -29.93 -34.07
C VAL A 26 -62.44 -28.46 -34.40
N ILE A 27 -61.76 -27.56 -33.66
CA ILE A 27 -61.95 -26.10 -33.73
C ILE A 27 -60.70 -25.45 -34.33
N TYR A 28 -60.87 -24.66 -35.40
CA TYR A 28 -59.78 -23.88 -36.00
C TYR A 28 -59.88 -22.39 -35.64
N PHE A 29 -58.74 -21.73 -35.43
CA PHE A 29 -58.64 -20.30 -35.06
C PHE A 29 -58.02 -19.47 -36.19
N CYS A 30 -58.39 -18.19 -36.29
CA CYS A 30 -57.90 -17.29 -37.32
C CYS A 30 -57.08 -16.15 -36.72
N LEU A 31 -55.85 -15.96 -37.18
CA LEU A 31 -54.93 -14.94 -36.66
C LEU A 31 -54.47 -13.98 -37.77
N PHE A 32 -54.22 -12.73 -37.38
CA PHE A 32 -53.68 -11.66 -38.24
C PHE A 32 -52.21 -11.41 -37.91
N ALA A 33 -51.32 -11.44 -38.91
CA ALA A 33 -49.90 -11.09 -38.71
C ALA A 33 -49.66 -9.56 -38.87
N PRO A 34 -48.84 -8.92 -38.01
CA PRO A 34 -48.49 -7.50 -38.13
C PRO A 34 -47.48 -7.25 -39.27
N THR A 35 -47.50 -6.04 -39.86
CA THR A 35 -46.76 -5.68 -41.08
C THR A 35 -45.35 -5.14 -40.83
N GLU A 36 -44.37 -5.54 -41.65
CA GLU A 36 -42.91 -5.19 -41.67
C GLU A 36 -42.52 -3.70 -41.53
N LYS A 37 -43.46 -2.76 -41.56
CA LYS A 37 -43.16 -1.32 -41.49
C LYS A 37 -42.81 -0.81 -40.09
N GLU A 38 -43.29 -1.46 -39.02
CA GLU A 38 -43.01 -1.03 -37.63
C GLU A 38 -41.59 -1.39 -37.18
N ASP A 39 -41.10 -2.58 -37.53
CA ASP A 39 -39.72 -2.99 -37.22
C ASP A 39 -38.67 -2.16 -37.95
N MET A 40 -38.95 -1.77 -39.20
CA MET A 40 -38.06 -0.89 -39.95
C MET A 40 -37.95 0.51 -39.31
N PHE A 41 -39.07 1.06 -38.81
CA PHE A 41 -39.07 2.36 -38.16
C PHE A 41 -38.32 2.35 -36.82
N GLN A 42 -38.47 1.29 -36.03
CA GLN A 42 -37.74 1.13 -34.76
C GLN A 42 -36.24 0.94 -34.99
N ASN A 43 -35.84 0.18 -36.01
CA ASN A 43 -34.43 -0.01 -36.35
C ASN A 43 -33.77 1.30 -36.81
N VAL A 44 -34.45 2.11 -37.62
CA VAL A 44 -33.93 3.42 -38.05
C VAL A 44 -33.84 4.39 -36.86
N LEU A 45 -34.83 4.43 -35.99
CA LEU A 45 -34.80 5.27 -34.78
C LEU A 45 -33.65 4.87 -33.83
N SER A 46 -33.41 3.57 -33.66
CA SER A 46 -32.32 3.06 -32.83
C SER A 46 -30.94 3.41 -33.40
N GLN A 47 -30.75 3.26 -34.72
CA GLN A 47 -29.49 3.65 -35.38
C GLN A 47 -29.24 5.16 -35.32
N VAL A 48 -30.27 5.99 -35.47
CA VAL A 48 -30.16 7.45 -35.34
C VAL A 48 -29.81 7.82 -33.89
N ALA A 49 -30.45 7.20 -32.90
CA ALA A 49 -30.14 7.42 -31.48
C ALA A 49 -28.69 7.03 -31.13
N GLU A 50 -28.17 5.93 -31.68
CA GLU A 50 -26.79 5.50 -31.46
C GLU A 50 -25.78 6.47 -32.10
N GLN A 51 -26.07 6.97 -33.31
CA GLN A 51 -25.27 7.99 -33.99
C GLN A 51 -25.24 9.31 -33.19
N PHE A 52 -26.38 9.76 -32.66
CA PHE A 52 -26.45 10.93 -31.79
C PHE A 52 -25.69 10.71 -30.46
N SER A 53 -25.79 9.53 -29.85
CA SER A 53 -25.04 9.19 -28.63
C SER A 53 -23.53 9.21 -28.85
N ARG A 54 -23.05 8.67 -29.99
CA ARG A 54 -21.63 8.73 -30.36
C ARG A 54 -21.16 10.15 -30.62
N ALA A 55 -21.94 10.94 -31.36
CA ALA A 55 -21.61 12.34 -31.62
C ALA A 55 -21.55 13.16 -30.32
N PHE A 56 -22.47 12.90 -29.38
CA PHE A 56 -22.48 13.55 -28.07
C PHE A 56 -21.25 13.16 -27.24
N ARG A 57 -20.90 11.86 -27.17
CA ARG A 57 -19.68 11.40 -26.48
C ARG A 57 -18.41 11.98 -27.10
N ILE A 58 -18.34 12.10 -28.42
CA ILE A 58 -17.18 12.72 -29.10
C ILE A 58 -17.08 14.21 -28.73
N ASN A 59 -18.21 14.92 -28.67
CA ASN A 59 -18.21 16.34 -28.33
C ASN A 59 -17.88 16.57 -26.84
N GLU A 60 -18.32 15.67 -25.97
CA GLU A 60 -17.97 15.64 -24.54
C GLU A 60 -16.48 15.35 -24.35
N LEU A 61 -15.93 14.35 -25.05
CA LEU A 61 -14.48 14.07 -25.06
C LEU A 61 -13.67 15.24 -25.60
N LYS A 62 -14.16 15.90 -26.66
CA LYS A 62 -13.50 17.08 -27.22
C LYS A 62 -13.48 18.23 -26.21
N THR A 63 -14.56 18.43 -25.47
CA THR A 63 -14.67 19.45 -24.43
C THR A 63 -13.75 19.13 -23.26
N GLU A 64 -13.73 17.87 -22.79
CA GLU A 64 -12.82 17.35 -21.77
C GLU A 64 -11.34 17.58 -22.14
N VAL A 65 -10.94 17.17 -23.35
CA VAL A 65 -9.56 17.32 -23.84
C VAL A 65 -9.19 18.80 -23.99
N THR A 66 -10.11 19.64 -24.48
CA THR A 66 -9.87 21.09 -24.60
C THR A 66 -9.69 21.75 -23.22
N ASN A 67 -10.50 21.35 -22.22
CA ASN A 67 -10.37 21.83 -20.85
C ASN A 67 -9.06 21.37 -20.19
N ARG A 68 -8.65 20.11 -20.42
CA ARG A 68 -7.36 19.58 -19.94
C ARG A 68 -6.18 20.31 -20.59
N LEU A 69 -6.26 20.61 -21.88
CA LEU A 69 -5.23 21.36 -22.59
C LEU A 69 -5.09 22.79 -22.02
N ALA A 70 -6.21 23.50 -21.84
CA ALA A 70 -6.20 24.85 -21.26
C ALA A 70 -5.66 24.86 -19.81
N MET A 71 -5.96 23.83 -19.02
CA MET A 71 -5.39 23.68 -17.68
C MET A 71 -3.88 23.41 -17.70
N LEU A 72 -3.39 22.62 -18.67
CA LEU A 72 -1.96 22.36 -18.85
C LEU A 72 -1.22 23.62 -19.32
N GLU A 73 -1.77 24.36 -20.29
CA GLU A 73 -1.22 25.63 -20.77
C GLU A 73 -1.09 26.64 -19.62
N LYS A 74 -2.16 26.82 -18.82
CA LYS A 74 -2.12 27.70 -17.65
C LYS A 74 -1.09 27.26 -16.60
N ARG A 75 -0.89 25.95 -16.43
CA ARG A 75 0.13 25.41 -15.51
C ARG A 75 1.54 25.66 -16.04
N VAL A 76 1.77 25.49 -17.34
CA VAL A 76 3.05 25.80 -18.00
C VAL A 76 3.37 27.29 -17.91
N GLU A 77 2.38 28.18 -18.09
CA GLU A 77 2.57 29.62 -17.89
C GLU A 77 2.94 29.96 -16.44
N LEU A 78 2.28 29.35 -15.46
CA LEU A 78 2.55 29.55 -14.03
C LEU A 78 3.94 29.06 -13.63
N GLU A 79 4.36 27.89 -14.12
CA GLU A 79 5.72 27.39 -13.91
C GLU A 79 6.77 28.24 -14.65
N GLY A 80 6.45 28.76 -15.84
CA GLY A 80 7.29 29.71 -16.56
C GLY A 80 7.52 31.02 -15.79
N LEU A 81 6.47 31.55 -15.15
CA LEU A 81 6.57 32.72 -14.27
C LEU A 81 7.46 32.46 -13.04
N LYS A 82 7.33 31.28 -12.42
CA LYS A 82 8.21 30.86 -11.31
C LYS A 82 9.67 30.78 -11.74
N VAL A 83 9.97 30.30 -12.96
CA VAL A 83 11.35 30.27 -13.48
C VAL A 83 11.91 31.68 -13.63
N VAL A 84 11.11 32.64 -14.11
CA VAL A 84 11.52 34.06 -14.21
C VAL A 84 11.76 34.67 -12.82
N GLU A 85 10.90 34.39 -11.85
CA GLU A 85 11.07 34.85 -10.46
C GLU A 85 12.31 34.23 -9.79
N ILE A 86 12.56 32.95 -10.03
CA ILE A 86 13.77 32.24 -9.55
C ILE A 86 15.02 32.88 -10.16
N GLU A 87 15.00 33.25 -11.45
CA GLU A 87 16.14 33.86 -12.11
C GLU A 87 16.37 35.31 -11.64
N LYS A 88 15.30 36.05 -11.36
CA LYS A 88 15.38 37.37 -10.70
C LYS A 88 15.98 37.25 -9.30
N CYS A 89 15.50 36.29 -8.50
CA CYS A 89 16.00 36.03 -7.16
C CYS A 89 17.48 35.59 -7.15
N LYS A 90 17.91 34.78 -8.13
CA LYS A 90 19.34 34.44 -8.34
C LYS A 90 20.19 35.66 -8.68
N ASN A 91 19.69 36.55 -9.54
CA ASN A 91 20.41 37.77 -9.89
C ASN A 91 20.52 38.73 -8.71
N ASP A 92 19.46 38.86 -7.91
CA ASP A 92 19.47 39.66 -6.68
C ASP A 92 20.44 39.06 -5.64
N LEU A 93 20.45 37.73 -5.46
CA LEU A 93 21.42 37.03 -4.61
C LEU A 93 22.87 37.22 -5.08
N LYS A 94 23.11 37.22 -6.39
CA LYS A 94 24.44 37.47 -6.95
C LYS A 94 24.89 38.91 -6.66
N LYS A 95 24.01 39.88 -6.85
CA LYS A 95 24.29 41.29 -6.58
C LYS A 95 24.58 41.55 -5.10
N LEU A 96 23.82 40.94 -4.19
CA LEU A 96 24.05 41.01 -2.74
C LEU A 96 25.38 40.35 -2.33
N ARG A 97 25.74 39.23 -2.97
CA ARG A 97 27.04 38.55 -2.73
C ARG A 97 28.22 39.40 -3.20
N ASP A 98 28.10 40.10 -4.32
CA ASP A 98 29.13 41.00 -4.87
C ASP A 98 29.26 42.29 -4.03
N GLU A 99 28.15 42.79 -3.45
CA GLU A 99 28.16 43.89 -2.48
C GLU A 99 28.78 43.49 -1.13
N MET A 100 28.64 42.23 -0.73
CA MET A 100 29.25 41.69 0.48
C MET A 100 30.77 41.53 0.31
N THR A 101 31.24 40.99 -0.82
CA THR A 101 32.69 40.81 -1.08
C THR A 101 33.44 42.12 -1.28
N SER A 102 32.79 43.17 -1.80
CA SER A 102 33.37 44.51 -1.92
C SER A 102 33.50 45.27 -0.59
N ARG A 103 32.80 44.84 0.48
CA ARG A 103 32.86 45.45 1.82
C ARG A 103 33.79 44.75 2.82
N VAL A 104 34.35 43.59 2.46
CA VAL A 104 35.20 42.75 3.36
C VAL A 104 36.70 43.09 3.27
N GLY A 105 37.06 44.22 2.66
CA GLY A 105 38.45 44.69 2.54
C GLY A 105 39.10 45.22 3.83
N ASN A 106 38.41 45.28 4.98
CA ASN A 106 39.01 45.76 6.24
C ASN A 106 38.18 45.38 7.49
N CYS A 107 38.34 44.17 8.05
CA CYS A 107 38.22 43.91 9.50
C CYS A 107 38.55 42.45 9.88
N PRO A 108 39.36 42.17 10.92
CA PRO A 108 39.68 40.81 11.34
C PRO A 108 38.85 40.40 12.58
N CYS A 109 37.64 39.85 12.38
CA CYS A 109 36.90 39.14 13.43
C CYS A 109 36.10 37.99 12.82
N LYS A 110 36.50 36.75 13.12
CA LYS A 110 35.84 35.51 12.67
C LYS A 110 34.59 35.24 13.51
N TYR A 111 33.41 35.21 12.88
CA TYR A 111 32.24 34.45 13.34
C TYR A 111 31.54 33.88 12.10
N ASN A 112 31.62 32.56 11.93
CA ASN A 112 31.01 31.82 10.82
C ASN A 112 29.52 31.65 11.10
N PHE A 113 28.66 32.33 10.34
CA PHE A 113 27.28 31.92 10.12
C PHE A 113 27.29 30.83 9.05
N SER A 114 27.00 29.58 9.44
CA SER A 114 26.82 28.48 8.49
C SER A 114 25.41 28.55 7.91
N ASP A 115 25.37 28.63 6.58
CA ASP A 115 24.22 28.62 5.67
C ASP A 115 23.54 27.24 5.67
N ASP A 116 22.32 27.13 6.22
CA ASP A 116 21.47 25.92 6.23
C ASP A 116 20.65 25.78 4.93
N GLY A 117 21.15 26.30 3.82
CA GLY A 117 20.71 25.94 2.48
C GLY A 117 21.35 24.64 2.00
N LYS A 118 20.86 23.48 2.45
CA LYS A 118 21.18 22.20 1.78
C LYS A 118 20.51 22.15 0.41
N LYS A 119 21.15 22.79 -0.58
CA LYS A 119 21.19 22.24 -1.94
C LYS A 119 21.62 20.78 -1.82
N LEU A 120 20.94 19.87 -2.51
CA LEU A 120 21.45 18.53 -2.80
C LEU A 120 22.78 18.66 -3.55
N ASN A 121 23.87 18.82 -2.81
CA ASN A 121 25.19 18.52 -3.31
C ASN A 121 25.28 16.99 -3.30
N PRO A 122 25.51 16.33 -4.44
CA PRO A 122 25.84 14.91 -4.41
C PRO A 122 27.13 14.79 -3.61
N ARG A 123 27.03 14.26 -2.38
CA ARG A 123 28.20 13.84 -1.63
C ARG A 123 28.86 12.73 -2.45
N ARG A 124 29.90 13.10 -3.22
CA ARG A 124 30.77 12.12 -3.89
C ARG A 124 31.44 11.19 -2.88
N ASP A 125 31.58 11.65 -1.65
CA ASP A 125 32.12 10.89 -0.53
C ASP A 125 31.01 10.11 0.16
N VAL A 126 31.12 8.78 0.13
CA VAL A 126 30.33 7.89 0.99
C VAL A 126 30.60 8.33 2.44
N PRO A 127 29.58 8.68 3.23
CA PRO A 127 29.82 8.98 4.65
C PRO A 127 30.49 7.76 5.30
N SER A 128 31.65 7.98 5.90
CA SER A 128 32.40 6.92 6.58
C SER A 128 31.74 6.61 7.92
N TYR A 129 30.80 5.67 7.93
CA TYR A 129 30.34 5.05 9.17
C TYR A 129 31.36 4.03 9.66
N PRO A 130 31.46 3.75 10.98
CA PRO A 130 32.25 2.63 11.48
C PRO A 130 31.79 1.37 10.73
N LYS A 131 32.73 0.64 10.12
CA LYS A 131 32.40 -0.65 9.49
C LYS A 131 31.85 -1.57 10.57
N TYR A 132 30.55 -1.84 10.52
CA TYR A 132 29.96 -2.87 11.33
C TYR A 132 30.16 -4.22 10.63
N THR A 133 30.75 -5.18 11.34
CA THR A 133 30.90 -6.55 10.84
C THR A 133 29.92 -7.40 11.60
N LEU A 134 28.94 -7.97 10.90
CA LEU A 134 27.96 -8.87 11.50
C LEU A 134 28.66 -10.14 12.00
N SER A 135 28.36 -10.55 13.23
CA SER A 135 28.84 -11.83 13.75
C SER A 135 28.10 -13.00 13.07
N GLN A 136 28.66 -14.20 13.15
CA GLN A 136 28.01 -15.39 12.59
C GLN A 136 26.67 -15.69 13.31
N GLU A 137 26.62 -15.48 14.62
CA GLU A 137 25.40 -15.63 15.43
C GLU A 137 24.33 -14.62 15.00
N THR A 138 24.74 -13.39 14.68
CA THR A 138 23.85 -12.35 14.16
C THR A 138 23.25 -12.77 12.83
N ILE A 139 24.08 -13.26 11.91
CA ILE A 139 23.67 -13.73 10.59
C ILE A 139 22.66 -14.87 10.69
N GLU A 140 22.92 -15.85 11.56
CA GLU A 140 22.02 -16.99 11.78
C GLU A 140 20.69 -16.59 12.43
N ALA A 141 20.74 -15.62 13.35
CA ALA A 141 19.54 -15.05 13.96
C ALA A 141 18.73 -14.23 12.94
N LEU A 142 19.40 -13.48 12.05
CA LEU A 142 18.76 -12.62 11.06
C LEU A 142 17.85 -13.40 10.10
N LYS A 143 18.18 -14.68 9.84
CA LYS A 143 17.38 -15.61 9.02
C LYS A 143 16.09 -16.09 9.70
N LYS A 144 15.83 -15.74 10.96
CA LYS A 144 14.68 -16.23 11.73
C LYS A 144 13.64 -15.12 11.96
N PRO A 145 12.33 -15.40 11.86
CA PRO A 145 11.26 -14.47 12.23
C PRO A 145 11.36 -13.92 13.68
N THR A 146 12.06 -14.65 14.56
CA THR A 146 12.24 -14.31 15.97
C THR A 146 13.36 -13.33 16.28
N PHE A 147 14.02 -12.77 15.26
CA PHE A 147 15.11 -11.80 15.44
C PHE A 147 14.66 -10.60 16.29
N ASP A 148 15.46 -10.28 17.31
CA ASP A 148 15.23 -9.11 18.16
C ASP A 148 15.69 -7.85 17.42
N VAL A 149 14.74 -6.97 17.11
CA VAL A 149 14.96 -5.78 16.30
C VAL A 149 15.37 -4.55 17.12
N TRP A 150 15.28 -4.58 18.45
CA TRP A 150 15.48 -3.40 19.30
C TRP A 150 16.93 -3.12 19.64
N HIS A 151 17.79 -4.14 19.60
CA HIS A 151 19.20 -4.06 19.99
C HIS A 151 20.13 -3.39 18.96
N TRP A 152 19.58 -2.89 17.85
CA TRP A 152 20.37 -2.46 16.68
C TRP A 152 20.22 -0.97 16.40
N GLU A 153 21.34 -0.28 16.25
CA GLU A 153 21.39 1.10 15.76
C GLU A 153 21.15 1.16 14.24
N HIS A 154 20.85 2.36 13.72
CA HIS A 154 20.55 2.54 12.29
C HIS A 154 21.66 2.02 11.37
N ASN A 155 22.93 2.23 11.71
CA ASN A 155 24.05 1.75 10.91
C ASN A 155 24.18 0.22 10.91
N GLU A 156 23.81 -0.45 12.00
CA GLU A 156 23.84 -1.91 12.10
C GLU A 156 22.67 -2.52 11.31
N MET A 157 21.46 -1.92 11.41
CA MET A 157 20.32 -2.30 10.59
C MET A 157 20.60 -2.14 9.09
N LEU A 158 21.29 -1.07 8.69
CA LEU A 158 21.75 -0.88 7.30
C LEU A 158 22.70 -2.00 6.86
N SER A 159 23.65 -2.41 7.71
CA SER A 159 24.53 -3.55 7.42
C SER A 159 23.77 -4.88 7.32
N CYS A 160 22.75 -5.09 8.16
CA CYS A 160 21.86 -6.24 8.05
C CYS A 160 21.11 -6.26 6.71
N LEU A 161 20.52 -5.13 6.29
CA LEU A 161 19.83 -5.02 4.99
C LEU A 161 20.78 -5.25 3.82
N GLU A 162 21.98 -4.65 3.86
CA GLU A 162 23.03 -4.89 2.86
C GLU A 162 23.36 -6.39 2.77
N TYR A 163 23.56 -7.04 3.92
CA TYR A 163 23.86 -8.47 3.99
C TYR A 163 22.75 -9.32 3.37
N MET A 164 21.47 -9.02 3.63
CA MET A 164 20.34 -9.78 3.05
C MET A 164 20.38 -9.78 1.52
N TYR A 165 20.69 -8.64 0.88
CA TYR A 165 20.80 -8.55 -0.59
C TYR A 165 21.96 -9.37 -1.14
N HIS A 166 23.07 -9.46 -0.40
CA HIS A 166 24.20 -10.30 -0.76
C HIS A 166 23.93 -11.80 -0.57
N ASP A 167 23.39 -12.19 0.59
CA ASP A 167 23.13 -13.60 0.96
C ASP A 167 22.05 -14.22 0.07
N LEU A 168 21.00 -13.47 -0.29
CA LEU A 168 19.98 -13.91 -1.24
C LEU A 168 20.47 -13.95 -2.70
N GLY A 169 21.70 -13.51 -2.99
CA GLY A 169 22.26 -13.49 -4.34
C GLY A 169 21.72 -12.36 -5.24
N LEU A 170 20.94 -11.42 -4.71
CA LEU A 170 20.29 -10.34 -5.47
C LEU A 170 21.30 -9.38 -6.09
N VAL A 171 22.42 -9.13 -5.39
CA VAL A 171 23.52 -8.32 -5.93
C VAL A 171 24.05 -8.91 -7.24
N LYS A 172 24.15 -10.24 -7.33
CA LYS A 172 24.59 -10.92 -8.54
C LYS A 172 23.47 -10.94 -9.59
N GLU A 173 22.25 -11.29 -9.19
CA GLU A 173 21.08 -11.39 -10.07
C GLU A 173 20.84 -10.09 -10.86
N PHE A 174 20.84 -8.94 -10.18
CA PHE A 174 20.57 -7.65 -10.82
C PHE A 174 21.85 -6.90 -11.23
N ASN A 175 23.01 -7.55 -11.15
CA ASN A 175 24.32 -6.94 -11.40
C ASN A 175 24.49 -5.61 -10.64
N MET A 176 24.14 -5.58 -9.36
CA MET A 176 24.15 -4.37 -8.55
C MET A 176 25.59 -3.94 -8.23
N ASN A 177 25.88 -2.65 -8.33
CA ASN A 177 27.11 -2.10 -7.78
C ASN A 177 27.00 -2.05 -6.24
N PRO A 178 27.88 -2.70 -5.46
CA PRO A 178 27.77 -2.73 -4.00
C PRO A 178 27.80 -1.35 -3.32
N ILE A 179 28.48 -0.37 -3.92
CA ILE A 179 28.48 1.02 -3.42
C ILE A 179 27.14 1.70 -3.70
N THR A 180 26.52 1.39 -4.84
CA THR A 180 25.17 1.89 -5.17
C THR A 180 24.12 1.29 -4.23
N LEU A 181 24.23 0.00 -3.88
CA LEU A 181 23.38 -0.62 -2.85
C LEU A 181 23.47 0.12 -1.51
N LYS A 182 24.69 0.43 -1.04
CA LYS A 182 24.89 1.20 0.19
C LYS A 182 24.25 2.59 0.13
N ARG A 183 24.49 3.32 -0.97
CA ARG A 183 23.93 4.66 -1.16
C ARG A 183 22.41 4.64 -1.23
N TRP A 184 21.85 3.64 -1.91
CA TRP A 184 20.41 3.44 -1.94
C TRP A 184 19.84 3.19 -0.54
N LEU A 185 20.40 2.25 0.23
CA LEU A 185 19.95 1.97 1.61
C LEU A 185 20.06 3.21 2.52
N LEU A 186 21.13 4.01 2.38
CA LEU A 186 21.25 5.29 3.08
C LEU A 186 20.16 6.27 2.63
N GLY A 187 19.90 6.39 1.33
CA GLY A 187 18.81 7.20 0.79
C GLY A 187 17.43 6.76 1.29
N ILE A 188 17.20 5.45 1.43
CA ILE A 188 15.99 4.91 2.05
C ILE A 188 15.90 5.37 3.51
N GLN A 189 16.94 5.14 4.31
CA GLN A 189 16.94 5.52 5.73
C GLN A 189 16.71 7.02 5.95
N GLU A 190 17.32 7.87 5.11
CA GLU A 190 17.15 9.33 5.17
C GLU A 190 15.72 9.79 4.81
N ASN A 191 14.94 8.96 4.09
CA ASN A 191 13.57 9.27 3.67
C ASN A 191 12.50 8.56 4.53
N TYR A 192 12.89 7.80 5.56
CA TYR A 192 11.96 7.41 6.63
C TYR A 192 11.93 8.50 7.70
N ARG A 193 10.72 8.91 8.10
CA ARG A 193 10.53 9.92 9.16
C ARG A 193 10.70 9.32 10.55
N SER A 194 10.94 10.18 11.53
CA SER A 194 11.03 9.82 12.94
C SER A 194 9.65 9.78 13.61
N ASN A 195 8.72 9.00 13.04
CA ASN A 195 7.42 8.74 13.67
C ASN A 195 7.57 7.69 14.78
N PRO A 196 6.64 7.60 15.75
CA PRO A 196 6.66 6.55 16.77
C PRO A 196 6.61 5.14 16.17
N PHE A 197 5.72 4.88 15.21
CA PHE A 197 5.55 3.56 14.60
C PHE A 197 6.15 3.49 13.18
N HIS A 198 5.63 4.28 12.24
CA HIS A 198 6.02 4.18 10.82
C HIS A 198 7.37 4.88 10.57
N ASN A 199 8.45 4.24 10.98
CA ASN A 199 9.83 4.74 10.96
C ASN A 199 10.82 3.72 10.34
N PHE A 200 12.11 4.06 10.29
CA PHE A 200 13.12 3.19 9.68
C PHE A 200 13.27 1.83 10.39
N ARG A 201 13.02 1.74 11.70
CA ARG A 201 13.05 0.46 12.41
C ARG A 201 11.86 -0.41 12.00
N HIS A 202 10.69 0.16 11.75
CA HIS A 202 9.55 -0.57 11.20
C HIS A 202 9.88 -1.13 9.80
N CYS A 203 10.42 -0.30 8.90
CA CYS A 203 10.97 -0.75 7.62
C CYS A 203 11.93 -1.95 7.77
N PHE A 204 12.84 -1.87 8.73
CA PHE A 204 13.76 -2.96 9.02
C PHE A 204 13.03 -4.22 9.50
N CYS A 205 12.03 -4.09 10.39
CA CYS A 205 11.23 -5.23 10.87
C CYS A 205 10.53 -5.96 9.72
N VAL A 206 9.91 -5.22 8.80
CA VAL A 206 9.18 -5.79 7.65
C VAL A 206 10.16 -6.48 6.70
N SER A 207 11.30 -5.83 6.41
CA SER A 207 12.34 -6.39 5.54
C SER A 207 13.00 -7.64 6.15
N GLN A 208 13.27 -7.61 7.46
CA GLN A 208 13.84 -8.74 8.19
C GLN A 208 12.84 -9.90 8.29
N MET A 209 11.55 -9.62 8.52
CA MET A 209 10.52 -10.65 8.50
C MET A 209 10.40 -11.29 7.12
N MET A 210 10.43 -10.50 6.03
CA MET A 210 10.44 -11.02 4.67
C MET A 210 11.63 -11.94 4.43
N TYR A 211 12.83 -11.53 4.83
CA TYR A 211 14.02 -12.37 4.77
C TYR A 211 13.89 -13.65 5.60
N GLY A 212 13.32 -13.56 6.81
CA GLY A 212 13.01 -14.72 7.65
C GLY A 212 12.02 -15.69 6.99
N MET A 213 10.96 -15.17 6.37
CA MET A 213 9.98 -15.96 5.63
C MET A 213 10.57 -16.61 4.39
N ILE A 214 11.44 -15.91 3.64
CA ILE A 214 12.16 -16.46 2.48
C ILE A 214 12.96 -17.71 2.88
N ASN A 215 13.67 -17.63 4.00
CA ASN A 215 14.46 -18.76 4.53
C ASN A 215 13.56 -19.87 5.10
N LEU A 216 12.59 -19.53 5.96
CA LEU A 216 11.69 -20.50 6.60
C LEU A 216 10.85 -21.28 5.56
N CYS A 217 10.30 -20.58 4.57
CA CYS A 217 9.43 -21.18 3.56
C CYS A 217 10.20 -21.79 2.38
N ASN A 218 11.53 -21.64 2.37
CA ASN A 218 12.42 -22.01 1.27
C ASN A 218 11.86 -21.52 -0.08
N LEU A 219 11.57 -20.20 -0.15
CA LEU A 219 10.96 -19.57 -1.32
C LEU A 219 11.84 -19.60 -2.58
N PRO A 220 13.19 -19.56 -2.52
CA PRO A 220 14.02 -19.63 -3.72
C PRO A 220 13.89 -20.94 -4.51
N GLU A 221 13.37 -22.01 -3.91
CA GLU A 221 13.05 -23.26 -4.63
C GLU A 221 11.71 -23.21 -5.38
N LYS A 222 10.87 -22.20 -5.10
CA LYS A 222 9.48 -22.11 -5.57
C LYS A 222 9.22 -20.89 -6.45
N MET A 223 10.06 -19.86 -6.33
CA MET A 223 9.92 -18.56 -6.97
C MET A 223 11.27 -18.08 -7.46
N THR A 224 11.28 -17.14 -8.40
CA THR A 224 12.53 -16.68 -9.03
C THR A 224 13.36 -15.78 -8.09
N LEU A 225 14.66 -15.64 -8.35
CA LEU A 225 15.48 -14.64 -7.65
C LEU A 225 14.99 -13.21 -7.91
N THR A 226 14.40 -12.96 -9.10
CA THR A 226 13.73 -11.71 -9.40
C THR A 226 12.54 -11.46 -8.46
N ASP A 227 11.73 -12.47 -8.15
CA ASP A 227 10.65 -12.36 -7.16
C ASP A 227 11.17 -12.06 -5.75
N MET A 228 12.30 -12.68 -5.35
CA MET A 228 12.94 -12.38 -4.06
C MET A 228 13.39 -10.93 -4.00
N GLY A 229 13.96 -10.42 -5.09
CA GLY A 229 14.34 -9.01 -5.23
C GLY A 229 13.14 -8.07 -5.12
N ILE A 230 12.05 -8.37 -5.82
CA ILE A 230 10.81 -7.59 -5.75
C ILE A 230 10.26 -7.55 -4.32
N LEU A 231 10.19 -8.70 -3.64
CA LEU A 231 9.69 -8.80 -2.26
C LEU A 231 10.54 -7.97 -1.29
N MET A 232 11.87 -8.13 -1.36
CA MET A 232 12.80 -7.40 -0.49
C MET A 232 12.80 -5.89 -0.78
N THR A 233 12.78 -5.48 -2.05
CA THR A 233 12.77 -4.05 -2.41
C THR A 233 11.44 -3.40 -2.05
N ALA A 234 10.31 -4.08 -2.24
CA ALA A 234 9.01 -3.57 -1.81
C ALA A 234 8.95 -3.44 -0.28
N ALA A 235 9.39 -4.44 0.49
CA ALA A 235 9.44 -4.40 1.95
C ALA A 235 10.27 -3.22 2.50
N VAL A 236 11.43 -2.95 1.90
CA VAL A 236 12.28 -1.81 2.28
C VAL A 236 11.61 -0.46 1.98
N CYS A 237 10.80 -0.37 0.93
CA CYS A 237 10.26 0.88 0.43
C CYS A 237 8.81 1.20 0.86
N HIS A 238 8.10 0.24 1.46
CA HIS A 238 6.64 0.29 1.51
C HIS A 238 6.04 1.48 2.27
N ASP A 239 6.78 2.07 3.23
CA ASP A 239 6.33 3.16 4.10
C ASP A 239 7.19 4.43 4.01
N LEU A 240 7.91 4.59 2.90
CA LEU A 240 8.78 5.75 2.68
C LEU A 240 8.04 7.09 2.84
N ASP A 241 8.61 7.99 3.63
CA ASP A 241 8.07 9.33 3.90
C ASP A 241 6.66 9.33 4.55
N HIS A 242 6.30 8.27 5.30
CA HIS A 242 5.04 8.22 6.04
C HIS A 242 4.88 9.43 6.99
N PRO A 243 3.75 10.17 6.96
CA PRO A 243 3.61 11.43 7.68
C PRO A 243 3.18 11.29 9.15
N GLY A 244 2.90 10.08 9.61
CA GLY A 244 2.39 9.83 10.97
C GLY A 244 0.86 9.88 11.09
N TYR A 245 0.14 9.98 9.97
CA TYR A 245 -1.32 10.07 9.92
C TYR A 245 -1.84 9.27 8.73
N ASN A 246 -2.78 8.35 8.96
CA ASN A 246 -3.24 7.38 7.98
C ASN A 246 -4.08 7.99 6.82
N ASN A 247 -4.43 7.16 5.83
CA ASN A 247 -5.24 7.55 4.67
C ASN A 247 -6.57 8.24 5.06
N THR A 248 -7.27 7.76 6.10
CA THR A 248 -8.53 8.35 6.58
C THR A 248 -8.33 9.81 7.00
N TYR A 249 -7.24 10.11 7.72
CA TYR A 249 -6.89 11.49 8.05
C TYR A 249 -6.57 12.30 6.80
N GLN A 250 -5.75 11.78 5.89
CA GLN A 250 -5.37 12.49 4.65
C GLN A 250 -6.63 12.93 3.88
N ILE A 251 -7.59 12.03 3.72
CA ILE A 251 -8.84 12.25 2.98
C ILE A 251 -9.75 13.23 3.72
N ASN A 252 -10.00 13.01 5.01
CA ASN A 252 -10.89 13.87 5.81
C ASN A 252 -10.36 15.30 5.94
N ALA A 253 -9.05 15.46 6.14
CA ALA A 253 -8.37 16.74 6.21
C ALA A 253 -8.10 17.36 4.82
N ARG A 254 -8.39 16.64 3.73
CA ARG A 254 -8.16 17.06 2.33
C ARG A 254 -6.74 17.56 2.10
N THR A 255 -5.77 16.80 2.62
CA THR A 255 -4.36 17.16 2.52
C THR A 255 -3.87 17.17 1.07
N GLU A 256 -2.68 17.74 0.83
CA GLU A 256 -2.08 17.71 -0.50
C GLU A 256 -1.91 16.30 -1.06
N LEU A 257 -1.67 15.30 -0.21
CA LEU A 257 -1.56 13.89 -0.63
C LEU A 257 -2.91 13.35 -1.10
N ALA A 258 -3.98 13.57 -0.34
CA ALA A 258 -5.32 13.14 -0.72
C ALA A 258 -5.76 13.78 -2.04
N VAL A 259 -5.54 15.09 -2.20
CA VAL A 259 -5.84 15.81 -3.45
C VAL A 259 -4.99 15.31 -4.62
N ARG A 260 -3.69 15.04 -4.40
CA ARG A 260 -2.78 14.54 -5.44
C ARG A 260 -3.18 13.15 -5.95
N TYR A 261 -3.63 12.28 -5.04
CA TYR A 261 -3.96 10.89 -5.35
C TYR A 261 -5.46 10.61 -5.45
N ASN A 262 -6.28 11.67 -5.44
CA ASN A 262 -7.73 11.60 -5.60
C ASN A 262 -8.38 10.58 -4.64
N ASP A 263 -7.96 10.62 -3.37
CA ASP A 263 -8.44 9.75 -2.28
C ASP A 263 -8.20 8.23 -2.47
N ILE A 264 -7.45 7.81 -3.49
CA ILE A 264 -7.14 6.39 -3.77
C ILE A 264 -5.76 6.06 -3.21
N SER A 265 -5.74 5.30 -2.10
CA SER A 265 -4.52 4.90 -1.36
C SER A 265 -3.44 6.00 -1.34
N PRO A 266 -3.74 7.23 -0.80
CA PRO A 266 -2.82 8.36 -0.93
C PRO A 266 -1.42 8.11 -0.39
N LEU A 267 -1.31 7.40 0.73
CA LEU A 267 -0.02 7.11 1.38
C LEU A 267 0.78 6.08 0.60
N GLU A 268 0.18 4.94 0.24
CA GLU A 268 0.88 3.87 -0.46
C GLU A 268 1.35 4.31 -1.86
N ASN A 269 0.56 5.16 -2.54
CA ASN A 269 1.00 5.81 -3.76
C ASN A 269 2.18 6.78 -3.52
N HIS A 270 2.18 7.50 -2.41
CA HIS A 270 3.27 8.40 -2.04
C HIS A 270 4.56 7.64 -1.71
N HIS A 271 4.49 6.58 -0.90
CA HIS A 271 5.62 5.71 -0.57
C HIS A 271 6.26 5.15 -1.83
N CYS A 272 5.43 4.65 -2.75
CA CYS A 272 5.89 4.14 -4.03
C CYS A 272 6.51 5.23 -4.92
N ALA A 273 5.91 6.42 -4.96
CA ALA A 273 6.47 7.55 -5.71
C ALA A 273 7.84 7.97 -5.18
N VAL A 274 8.03 8.06 -3.85
CA VAL A 274 9.30 8.37 -3.21
C VAL A 274 10.34 7.28 -3.48
N ALA A 275 9.97 6.00 -3.38
CA ALA A 275 10.85 4.87 -3.70
C ALA A 275 11.48 5.01 -5.08
N PHE A 276 10.67 5.33 -6.08
CA PHE A 276 11.13 5.47 -7.44
C PHE A 276 11.79 6.82 -7.76
N GLN A 277 11.53 7.86 -6.96
CA GLN A 277 12.33 9.09 -7.00
C GLN A 277 13.77 8.80 -6.54
N ILE A 278 13.94 8.05 -5.45
CA ILE A 278 15.27 7.63 -4.98
C ILE A 278 15.97 6.77 -6.03
N LEU A 279 15.29 5.77 -6.58
CA LEU A 279 15.85 4.89 -7.63
C LEU A 279 16.12 5.62 -8.96
N SER A 280 15.56 6.82 -9.18
CA SER A 280 15.87 7.63 -10.37
C SER A 280 17.22 8.35 -10.28
N LEU A 281 17.78 8.48 -9.07
CA LEU A 281 19.11 9.05 -8.86
C LEU A 281 20.17 8.02 -9.30
N PRO A 282 21.08 8.35 -10.25
CA PRO A 282 22.06 7.41 -10.75
C PRO A 282 22.92 6.74 -9.67
N GLU A 283 23.22 7.46 -8.59
CA GLU A 283 24.03 6.98 -7.46
C GLU A 283 23.28 6.05 -6.49
N CYS A 284 21.94 5.97 -6.59
CA CYS A 284 21.07 5.12 -5.77
C CYS A 284 20.31 4.08 -6.62
N ASN A 285 20.50 4.04 -7.94
CA ASN A 285 19.77 3.14 -8.82
C ASN A 285 20.36 1.72 -8.77
N ILE A 286 19.87 0.89 -7.84
CA ILE A 286 20.28 -0.52 -7.72
C ILE A 286 19.89 -1.38 -8.93
N PHE A 287 19.00 -0.89 -9.80
CA PHE A 287 18.58 -1.56 -11.03
C PHE A 287 19.23 -0.98 -12.29
N ALA A 288 20.27 -0.15 -12.17
CA ALA A 288 20.92 0.53 -13.30
C ALA A 288 21.45 -0.43 -14.39
N ASN A 289 21.77 -1.67 -14.01
CA ASN A 289 22.31 -2.69 -14.91
C ASN A 289 21.26 -3.75 -15.32
N VAL A 290 19.99 -3.55 -14.98
CA VAL A 290 18.89 -4.43 -15.38
C VAL A 290 18.36 -3.99 -16.74
N GLU A 291 18.05 -4.95 -17.62
CA GLU A 291 17.46 -4.66 -18.92
C GLU A 291 16.12 -3.95 -18.80
N LEU A 292 15.81 -3.06 -19.75
CA LEU A 292 14.66 -2.16 -19.66
C LEU A 292 13.31 -2.89 -19.50
N GLU A 293 13.10 -4.00 -20.22
CA GLU A 293 11.85 -4.77 -20.11
C GLU A 293 11.73 -5.47 -18.75
N ALA A 294 12.82 -6.05 -18.24
CA ALA A 294 12.84 -6.62 -16.90
C ALA A 294 12.63 -5.54 -15.82
N TYR A 295 13.23 -4.35 -15.98
CA TYR A 295 13.00 -3.22 -15.08
C TYR A 295 11.52 -2.79 -15.04
N LYS A 296 10.84 -2.75 -16.19
CA LYS A 296 9.39 -2.43 -16.22
C LYS A 296 8.57 -3.45 -15.43
N GLN A 297 8.88 -4.73 -15.56
CA GLN A 297 8.20 -5.80 -14.83
C GLN A 297 8.47 -5.71 -13.32
N ILE A 298 9.73 -5.53 -12.92
CA ILE A 298 10.14 -5.33 -11.52
C ILE A 298 9.43 -4.11 -10.92
N ARG A 299 9.44 -2.99 -11.64
CA ARG A 299 8.76 -1.76 -11.23
C ARG A 299 7.26 -2.00 -11.02
N GLN A 300 6.59 -2.63 -11.99
CA GLN A 300 5.16 -2.91 -11.90
C GLN A 300 4.84 -3.80 -10.70
N ALA A 301 5.65 -4.84 -10.45
CA ALA A 301 5.45 -5.73 -9.33
C ALA A 301 5.68 -5.02 -7.97
N ILE A 302 6.74 -4.21 -7.83
CA ILE A 302 6.97 -3.42 -6.61
C ILE A 302 5.81 -2.44 -6.36
N ILE A 303 5.29 -1.77 -7.39
CA ILE A 303 4.09 -0.92 -7.28
C ILE A 303 2.92 -1.72 -6.73
N THR A 304 2.63 -2.89 -7.33
CA THR A 304 1.55 -3.77 -6.89
C THR A 304 1.70 -4.17 -5.43
N LEU A 305 2.91 -4.48 -4.97
CA LEU A 305 3.16 -4.90 -3.58
C LEU A 305 3.02 -3.75 -2.59
N ILE A 306 3.56 -2.57 -2.87
CA ILE A 306 3.42 -1.41 -1.99
C ILE A 306 1.94 -0.99 -1.91
N LEU A 307 1.21 -0.94 -3.03
CA LEU A 307 -0.22 -0.64 -3.00
C LEU A 307 -1.09 -1.74 -2.34
N ALA A 308 -0.52 -2.92 -2.10
CA ALA A 308 -1.21 -4.00 -1.39
C ALA A 308 -1.15 -3.84 0.14
N THR A 309 -0.23 -3.03 0.67
CA THR A 309 -0.11 -2.82 2.12
C THR A 309 -1.30 -2.05 2.69
N ASP A 310 -1.97 -1.21 1.88
CA ASP A 310 -3.21 -0.52 2.26
C ASP A 310 -4.23 -1.50 2.90
N MET A 311 -4.50 -1.27 4.18
CA MET A 311 -5.38 -2.14 4.97
C MET A 311 -6.86 -2.00 4.56
N ALA A 312 -7.25 -0.95 3.83
CA ALA A 312 -8.58 -0.87 3.22
C ALA A 312 -8.83 -2.00 2.21
N ARG A 313 -7.76 -2.56 1.62
CA ARG A 313 -7.80 -3.64 0.63
C ARG A 313 -7.56 -5.03 1.23
N HIS A 314 -7.39 -5.14 2.56
CA HIS A 314 -7.05 -6.41 3.21
C HIS A 314 -8.05 -7.53 2.88
N GLY A 315 -9.35 -7.27 3.00
CA GLY A 315 -10.40 -8.25 2.72
C GLY A 315 -10.39 -8.73 1.26
N GLU A 316 -10.35 -7.80 0.31
CA GLU A 316 -10.28 -8.08 -1.14
C GLU A 316 -9.09 -9.01 -1.47
N ILE A 317 -7.90 -8.67 -0.96
CA ILE A 317 -6.66 -9.40 -1.25
C ILE A 317 -6.69 -10.79 -0.61
N LEU A 318 -7.07 -10.88 0.66
CA LEU A 318 -7.11 -12.15 1.38
C LEU A 318 -8.17 -13.09 0.79
N ASP A 319 -9.33 -12.58 0.40
CA ASP A 319 -10.38 -13.39 -0.24
C ASP A 319 -9.95 -13.87 -1.62
N SER A 320 -9.26 -13.05 -2.42
CA SER A 320 -8.65 -13.49 -3.68
C SER A 320 -7.65 -14.63 -3.47
N PHE A 321 -6.82 -14.56 -2.42
CA PHE A 321 -5.85 -15.60 -2.10
C PHE A 321 -6.51 -16.89 -1.62
N LYS A 322 -7.54 -16.81 -0.75
CA LYS A 322 -8.30 -17.97 -0.28
C LYS A 322 -8.92 -18.77 -1.43
N HIS A 323 -9.37 -18.12 -2.50
CA HIS A 323 -9.89 -18.82 -3.68
C HIS A 323 -8.82 -19.59 -4.47
N LYS A 324 -7.56 -19.18 -4.36
CA LYS A 324 -6.43 -19.78 -5.10
C LYS A 324 -5.68 -20.83 -4.27
N VAL A 325 -5.65 -20.70 -2.95
CA VAL A 325 -4.74 -21.44 -2.06
C VAL A 325 -4.89 -22.96 -2.12
N ASP A 326 -6.13 -23.48 -2.22
CA ASP A 326 -6.38 -24.93 -2.21
C ASP A 326 -5.98 -25.62 -3.53
N SER A 327 -5.79 -24.84 -4.61
CA SER A 327 -5.32 -25.30 -5.92
C SER A 327 -4.14 -24.46 -6.43
N PHE A 328 -3.28 -24.04 -5.49
CA PHE A 328 -2.20 -23.10 -5.79
C PHE A 328 -1.19 -23.70 -6.78
N ASP A 329 -0.68 -22.85 -7.66
CA ASP A 329 0.23 -23.23 -8.74
C ASP A 329 1.35 -22.20 -8.83
N PHE A 330 2.57 -22.61 -8.51
CA PHE A 330 3.75 -21.74 -8.55
C PHE A 330 4.19 -21.37 -9.97
N THR A 331 3.65 -22.01 -10.99
CA THR A 331 3.90 -21.67 -12.41
C THR A 331 2.90 -20.63 -12.93
N ASN A 332 1.82 -20.37 -12.21
CA ASN A 332 0.80 -19.39 -12.56
C ASN A 332 1.15 -18.00 -12.00
N GLU A 333 1.39 -17.04 -12.90
CA GLU A 333 1.78 -15.67 -12.52
C GLU A 333 0.75 -14.94 -11.64
N GLU A 334 -0.55 -15.18 -11.82
CA GLU A 334 -1.60 -14.58 -11.00
C GLU A 334 -1.58 -15.14 -9.58
N HIS A 335 -1.36 -16.45 -9.45
CA HIS A 335 -1.23 -17.12 -8.16
C HIS A 335 0.00 -16.59 -7.40
N VAL A 336 1.15 -16.54 -8.07
CA VAL A 336 2.41 -16.03 -7.50
C VAL A 336 2.28 -14.54 -7.15
N THR A 337 1.62 -13.72 -7.97
CA THR A 337 1.38 -12.30 -7.66
C THR A 337 0.51 -12.14 -6.41
N CYS A 338 -0.57 -12.91 -6.31
CA CYS A 338 -1.45 -12.90 -5.15
C CYS A 338 -0.71 -13.36 -3.89
N LEU A 339 0.12 -14.39 -3.98
CA LEU A 339 0.98 -14.83 -2.88
C LEU A 339 1.96 -13.73 -2.45
N LYS A 340 2.64 -13.06 -3.39
CA LYS A 340 3.57 -11.96 -3.05
C LYS A 340 2.86 -10.83 -2.32
N MET A 341 1.64 -10.47 -2.73
CA MET A 341 0.82 -9.48 -2.03
C MET A 341 0.50 -9.92 -0.60
N VAL A 342 0.12 -11.18 -0.39
CA VAL A 342 -0.12 -11.69 0.96
C VAL A 342 1.17 -11.76 1.79
N LEU A 343 2.29 -12.15 1.21
CA LEU A 343 3.58 -12.22 1.92
C LEU A 343 4.04 -10.84 2.40
N ILE A 344 3.97 -9.79 1.57
CA ILE A 344 4.34 -8.44 2.03
C ILE A 344 3.40 -7.97 3.13
N LYS A 345 2.08 -8.23 3.03
CA LYS A 345 1.13 -7.92 4.09
C LYS A 345 1.42 -8.69 5.37
N CYS A 346 1.73 -9.98 5.29
CA CYS A 346 2.16 -10.76 6.45
C CYS A 346 3.35 -10.10 7.15
N CYS A 347 4.37 -9.68 6.40
CA CYS A 347 5.57 -9.08 6.95
C CYS A 347 5.31 -7.70 7.56
N ASP A 348 4.47 -6.89 6.91
CA ASP A 348 4.10 -5.53 7.32
C ASP A 348 3.48 -5.55 8.72
N ILE A 349 2.45 -6.36 8.92
CA ILE A 349 1.73 -6.47 10.20
C ILE A 349 2.22 -7.63 11.09
N SER A 350 3.51 -7.99 11.01
CA SER A 350 4.07 -9.17 11.67
C SER A 350 4.55 -8.99 13.11
N ASN A 351 4.41 -7.81 13.72
CA ASN A 351 5.02 -7.55 15.03
C ASN A 351 4.63 -8.59 16.09
N GLU A 352 3.35 -9.00 16.13
CA GLU A 352 2.83 -10.00 17.08
C GLU A 352 3.24 -11.45 16.77
N VAL A 353 3.96 -11.69 15.67
CA VAL A 353 4.63 -12.98 15.43
C VAL A 353 5.93 -13.09 16.23
N ARG A 354 6.54 -11.95 16.57
CA ARG A 354 7.82 -11.92 17.28
C ARG A 354 7.61 -12.32 18.76
N PRO A 355 8.69 -12.72 19.47
CA PRO A 355 8.62 -12.92 20.91
C PRO A 355 8.01 -11.70 21.61
N THR A 356 7.24 -11.95 22.68
CA THR A 356 6.45 -10.92 23.37
C THR A 356 7.28 -9.70 23.76
N GLU A 357 8.50 -9.89 24.24
CA GLU A 357 9.40 -8.83 24.68
C GLU A 357 9.85 -7.92 23.52
N VAL A 358 9.82 -8.44 22.29
CA VAL A 358 10.14 -7.72 21.06
C VAL A 358 8.89 -7.08 20.44
N ALA A 359 7.75 -7.77 20.51
CA ALA A 359 6.47 -7.32 19.96
C ALA A 359 5.84 -6.20 20.79
N GLU A 360 5.84 -6.34 22.11
CA GLU A 360 5.08 -5.52 23.04
C GLU A 360 5.40 -4.00 22.96
N PRO A 361 6.67 -3.56 22.82
CA PRO A 361 6.98 -2.14 22.68
C PRO A 361 6.41 -1.51 21.40
N TRP A 362 6.23 -2.29 20.33
CA TRP A 362 5.64 -1.78 19.08
C TRP A 362 4.18 -1.37 19.24
N VAL A 363 3.45 -1.99 20.16
CA VAL A 363 2.06 -1.61 20.42
C VAL A 363 1.99 -0.23 21.06
N ASP A 364 2.92 0.09 21.96
CA ASP A 364 2.98 1.42 22.56
C ASP A 364 3.34 2.49 21.51
N CYS A 365 4.29 2.20 20.62
CA CYS A 365 4.60 3.04 19.46
C CYS A 365 3.39 3.27 18.55
N LEU A 366 2.63 2.20 18.24
CA LEU A 366 1.44 2.29 17.39
C LEU A 366 0.35 3.15 18.03
N LEU A 367 0.09 2.93 19.32
CA LEU A 367 -0.91 3.69 20.07
C LEU A 367 -0.49 5.15 20.22
N GLU A 368 0.79 5.45 20.42
CA GLU A 368 1.28 6.83 20.41
C GLU A 368 0.95 7.54 19.09
N GLU A 369 1.19 6.89 17.95
CA GLU A 369 0.88 7.44 16.63
C GLU A 369 -0.63 7.60 16.39
N TYR A 370 -1.43 6.59 16.77
CA TYR A 370 -2.90 6.65 16.69
C TYR A 370 -3.48 7.76 17.56
N PHE A 371 -2.93 7.95 18.77
CA PHE A 371 -3.38 8.99 19.68
C PHE A 371 -2.98 10.39 19.21
N MET A 372 -1.80 10.55 18.62
CA MET A 372 -1.42 11.81 17.96
C MET A 372 -2.39 12.17 16.84
N GLN A 373 -2.81 11.18 16.04
CA GLN A 373 -3.81 11.39 15.00
C GLN A 373 -5.17 11.77 15.58
N SER A 374 -5.71 10.97 16.52
CA SER A 374 -7.06 11.21 17.04
C SER A 374 -7.17 12.50 17.84
N ASP A 375 -6.13 12.90 18.58
CA ASP A 375 -6.08 14.20 19.27
C ASP A 375 -6.12 15.36 18.28
N ARG A 376 -5.42 15.22 17.14
CA ARG A 376 -5.43 16.21 16.07
C ARG A 376 -6.79 16.28 15.37
N GLU A 377 -7.39 15.13 15.06
CA GLU A 377 -8.74 15.04 14.49
C GLU A 377 -9.77 15.72 15.41
N LYS A 378 -9.71 15.49 16.73
CA LYS A 378 -10.54 16.17 17.73
C LYS A 378 -10.36 17.69 17.67
N THR A 379 -9.11 18.15 17.56
CA THR A 379 -8.76 19.59 17.55
C THR A 379 -9.23 20.27 16.25
N GLU A 380 -9.14 19.58 15.12
CA GLU A 380 -9.53 20.08 13.79
C GLU A 380 -11.04 19.87 13.50
N GLY A 381 -11.78 19.22 14.41
CA GLY A 381 -13.20 18.93 14.22
C GLY A 381 -13.48 17.84 13.17
N LEU A 382 -12.52 16.96 12.94
CA LEU A 382 -12.62 15.83 12.01
C LEU A 382 -13.20 14.58 12.69
N PRO A 383 -13.75 13.61 11.93
CA PRO A 383 -14.20 12.34 12.47
C PRO A 383 -13.05 11.55 13.11
N VAL A 384 -13.30 10.97 14.29
CA VAL A 384 -12.32 10.17 15.03
C VAL A 384 -12.72 8.70 14.99
N ALA A 385 -11.79 7.83 14.59
CA ALA A 385 -12.02 6.39 14.61
C ALA A 385 -12.01 5.85 16.05
N PRO A 386 -13.00 5.06 16.49
CA PRO A 386 -13.06 4.56 17.87
C PRO A 386 -11.83 3.75 18.32
N PHE A 387 -11.17 3.04 17.39
CA PHE A 387 -9.98 2.23 17.67
C PHE A 387 -8.67 3.05 17.74
N MET A 388 -8.74 4.36 17.49
CA MET A 388 -7.63 5.30 17.66
C MET A 388 -7.87 6.28 18.82
N ASP A 389 -9.04 6.20 19.47
CA ASP A 389 -9.44 7.15 20.49
C ASP A 389 -8.83 6.76 21.84
N ARG A 390 -7.91 7.59 22.36
CA ARG A 390 -7.23 7.33 23.65
C ARG A 390 -8.17 7.18 24.85
N ASP A 391 -9.39 7.69 24.74
CA ASP A 391 -10.39 7.57 25.80
C ASP A 391 -11.08 6.19 25.82
N LYS A 392 -10.89 5.39 24.76
CA LYS A 392 -11.59 4.11 24.53
C LYS A 392 -10.67 2.92 24.33
N VAL A 393 -9.41 3.16 23.97
CA VAL A 393 -8.47 2.11 23.56
C VAL A 393 -7.50 1.82 24.69
N THR A 394 -7.43 0.55 25.07
CA THR A 394 -6.32 0.00 25.84
C THR A 394 -5.50 -0.92 24.94
N LYS A 395 -4.23 -1.15 25.33
CA LYS A 395 -3.32 -2.07 24.66
C LYS A 395 -3.94 -3.46 24.40
N PRO A 396 -4.55 -4.15 25.38
CA PRO A 396 -5.26 -5.41 25.12
C PRO A 396 -6.39 -5.28 24.10
N THR A 397 -7.23 -4.25 24.21
CA THR A 397 -8.38 -4.09 23.30
C THR A 397 -7.97 -3.81 21.85
N ALA A 398 -6.85 -3.14 21.63
CA ALA A 398 -6.28 -2.91 20.30
C ALA A 398 -5.81 -4.23 19.66
N GLN A 399 -5.11 -5.06 20.43
CA GLN A 399 -4.45 -6.25 19.90
C GLN A 399 -5.37 -7.46 19.74
N ILE A 400 -6.29 -7.74 20.68
CA ILE A 400 -7.13 -8.95 20.64
C ILE A 400 -7.91 -9.06 19.32
N GLY A 401 -8.60 -7.97 18.94
CA GLY A 401 -9.40 -7.95 17.72
C GLY A 401 -8.53 -8.09 16.47
N PHE A 402 -7.41 -7.37 16.45
CA PHE A 402 -6.48 -7.39 15.32
C PHE A 402 -5.84 -8.78 15.13
N ILE A 403 -5.32 -9.39 16.19
CA ILE A 403 -4.72 -10.73 16.13
C ILE A 403 -5.77 -11.76 15.69
N LYS A 404 -6.95 -11.75 16.31
CA LYS A 404 -7.99 -12.76 16.11
C LYS A 404 -8.65 -12.70 14.74
N PHE A 405 -8.90 -11.49 14.22
CA PHE A 405 -9.71 -11.31 13.02
C PHE A 405 -8.91 -10.86 11.79
N VAL A 406 -7.64 -10.46 11.95
CA VAL A 406 -6.77 -10.05 10.85
C VAL A 406 -5.56 -10.96 10.74
N LEU A 407 -4.74 -11.07 11.79
CA LEU A 407 -3.47 -11.80 11.72
C LEU A 407 -3.68 -13.30 11.57
N ILE A 408 -4.35 -13.95 12.54
CA ILE A 408 -4.54 -15.41 12.53
C ILE A 408 -5.17 -15.89 11.22
N PRO A 409 -6.28 -15.33 10.70
CA PRO A 409 -6.86 -15.79 9.44
C PRO A 409 -5.92 -15.65 8.23
N MET A 410 -5.11 -14.59 8.17
CA MET A 410 -4.15 -14.37 7.09
C MET A 410 -3.01 -15.40 7.17
N PHE A 411 -2.40 -15.57 8.34
CA PHE A 411 -1.32 -16.53 8.54
C PHE A 411 -1.79 -17.99 8.40
N GLU A 412 -3.01 -18.34 8.83
CA GLU A 412 -3.59 -19.66 8.61
C GLU A 412 -3.85 -19.94 7.12
N THR A 413 -4.12 -18.91 6.32
CA THR A 413 -4.24 -19.09 4.86
C THR A 413 -2.87 -19.36 4.24
N VAL A 414 -1.81 -18.67 4.69
CA VAL A 414 -0.42 -18.93 4.24
C VAL A 414 0.08 -20.30 4.71
N LEU A 415 -0.33 -20.75 5.90
CA LEU A 415 0.02 -22.04 6.49
C LEU A 415 -0.36 -23.21 5.58
N LYS A 416 -1.46 -23.09 4.82
CA LYS A 416 -1.88 -24.11 3.85
C LYS A 416 -0.82 -24.40 2.77
N LEU A 417 0.00 -23.40 2.39
CA LEU A 417 1.10 -23.58 1.45
C LEU A 417 2.43 -23.88 2.14
N PHE A 418 2.62 -23.35 3.34
CA PHE A 418 3.88 -23.46 4.08
C PHE A 418 3.62 -23.98 5.51
N PRO A 419 3.43 -25.30 5.70
CA PRO A 419 3.13 -25.89 7.01
C PRO A 419 4.14 -25.54 8.11
N GLN A 420 5.40 -25.31 7.74
CA GLN A 420 6.47 -24.97 8.68
C GLN A 420 6.27 -23.63 9.42
N ILE A 421 5.34 -22.77 8.99
CA ILE A 421 5.07 -21.51 9.70
C ILE A 421 4.18 -21.71 10.93
N GLU A 422 3.59 -22.90 11.12
CA GLU A 422 2.66 -23.14 12.22
C GLU A 422 3.32 -22.85 13.57
N GLU A 423 4.42 -23.53 13.85
CA GLU A 423 5.15 -23.42 15.12
C GLU A 423 5.82 -22.05 15.29
N ILE A 424 6.36 -21.49 14.19
CA ILE A 424 7.20 -20.29 14.26
C ILE A 424 6.40 -18.98 14.19
N MET A 425 5.19 -19.01 13.61
CA MET A 425 4.43 -17.79 13.34
C MET A 425 2.97 -17.87 13.81
N VAL A 426 2.26 -18.95 13.51
CA VAL A 426 0.84 -19.08 13.85
C VAL A 426 0.65 -19.33 15.35
N GLN A 427 1.49 -20.17 15.95
CA GLN A 427 1.41 -20.47 17.38
C GLN A 427 1.72 -19.24 18.24
N PRO A 428 2.80 -18.45 17.99
CA PRO A 428 3.03 -17.20 18.70
C PRO A 428 1.86 -16.21 18.63
N LEU A 429 1.15 -16.13 17.49
CA LEU A 429 -0.05 -15.29 17.38
C LEU A 429 -1.20 -15.79 18.27
N ARG A 430 -1.38 -17.11 18.40
CA ARG A 430 -2.38 -17.70 19.31
C ARG A 430 -2.00 -17.41 20.76
N ASP A 431 -0.73 -17.56 21.11
CA ASP A 431 -0.22 -17.29 22.46
C ASP A 431 -0.33 -15.79 22.81
N SER A 432 -0.01 -14.90 21.87
CA SER A 432 -0.17 -13.45 22.02
C SER A 432 -1.64 -13.05 22.20
N ARG A 433 -2.56 -13.64 21.42
CA ARG A 433 -4.01 -13.44 21.62
C ARG A 433 -4.42 -13.80 23.04
N ASP A 434 -4.02 -14.97 23.52
CA ASP A 434 -4.40 -15.47 24.84
C ASP A 434 -3.82 -14.58 25.95
N HIS A 435 -2.56 -14.16 25.79
CA HIS A 435 -1.92 -13.19 26.68
C HIS A 435 -2.70 -11.87 26.78
N TYR A 436 -3.11 -11.27 25.66
CA TYR A 436 -3.90 -10.03 25.70
C TYR A 436 -5.32 -10.26 26.23
N GLU A 437 -5.95 -11.40 25.97
CA GLU A 437 -7.24 -11.75 26.56
C GLU A 437 -7.16 -11.83 28.10
N GLU A 438 -6.07 -12.39 28.65
CA GLU A 438 -5.78 -12.40 30.08
C GLU A 438 -5.55 -10.99 30.65
N LEU A 439 -4.73 -10.17 29.98
CA LEU A 439 -4.49 -8.78 30.38
C LEU A 439 -5.79 -7.98 30.43
N LYS A 440 -6.67 -8.18 29.44
CA LYS A 440 -7.98 -7.52 29.42
C LYS A 440 -8.84 -7.91 30.63
N GLN A 441 -8.85 -9.20 31.02
CA GLN A 441 -9.60 -9.65 32.19
C GLN A 441 -9.07 -9.00 33.48
N ILE A 442 -7.75 -8.83 33.60
CA ILE A 442 -7.11 -8.14 34.72
C ILE A 442 -7.53 -6.66 34.75
N ASP A 443 -7.49 -5.97 33.61
CA ASP A 443 -7.90 -4.57 33.48
C ASP A 443 -9.38 -4.35 33.86
N ASP A 444 -10.27 -5.23 33.38
CA ASP A 444 -11.69 -5.20 33.70
C ASP A 444 -11.92 -5.38 35.21
N ALA A 445 -11.26 -6.37 35.83
CA ALA A 445 -11.35 -6.64 37.25
C ALA A 445 -10.83 -5.47 38.12
N MET A 446 -9.72 -4.83 37.72
CA MET A 446 -9.21 -3.64 38.40
C MET A 446 -10.17 -2.45 38.29
N THR A 447 -10.81 -2.29 37.13
CA THR A 447 -11.78 -1.22 36.89
C THR A 447 -13.06 -1.40 37.71
N GLU A 448 -13.57 -2.63 37.81
CA GLU A 448 -14.72 -2.97 38.66
C GLU A 448 -14.42 -2.75 40.14
N LYS A 449 -13.21 -3.12 40.60
CA LYS A 449 -12.77 -2.88 41.98
C LYS A 449 -12.76 -1.39 42.30
N LYS A 450 -12.18 -0.54 41.44
CA LYS A 450 -12.17 0.92 41.61
C LYS A 450 -13.58 1.52 41.64
N LYS A 451 -14.51 1.04 40.80
CA LYS A 451 -15.92 1.48 40.82
C LYS A 451 -16.59 1.13 42.15
N THR A 452 -16.37 -0.08 42.66
CA THR A 452 -16.92 -0.56 43.93
C THR A 452 -16.38 0.22 45.13
N GLU A 453 -15.07 0.50 45.16
CA GLU A 453 -14.43 1.31 46.21
C GLU A 453 -14.96 2.76 46.21
N ASN A 454 -15.10 3.39 45.04
CA ASN A 454 -15.65 4.73 44.92
C ASN A 454 -17.13 4.83 45.35
N MET A 455 -17.94 3.81 45.07
CA MET A 455 -19.32 3.73 45.58
C MET A 455 -19.38 3.58 47.10
N SER A 456 -18.44 2.83 47.69
CA SER A 456 -18.36 2.63 49.14
C SER A 456 -17.94 3.91 49.91
N LEU A 457 -17.11 4.76 49.29
CA LEU A 457 -16.66 6.04 49.84
C LEU A 457 -17.70 7.16 49.64
N GLY A 458 -18.46 7.14 48.54
CA GLY A 458 -19.57 8.07 48.29
C GLY A 458 -20.78 7.89 49.22
N GLY A 459 -20.96 6.69 49.78
CA GLY A 459 -22.03 6.37 50.73
C GLY A 459 -21.84 6.90 52.15
N LYS A 460 -20.66 7.45 52.50
CA LYS A 460 -20.35 7.98 53.85
C LYS A 460 -20.49 9.51 53.98
N LYS A 461 -21.01 10.19 52.96
CA LYS A 461 -21.42 11.61 53.04
C LYS A 461 -22.95 11.72 52.93
N LYS A 462 -23.66 11.38 53.99
CA LYS A 462 -25.05 11.81 54.23
C LYS A 462 -25.24 12.10 55.71
#